data_AF-A0A1F9ENC0-F1
#
_entry.id   AF-A0A1F9ENC0-F1
#
_cell.length_a   1.000
_cell.length_b   1.000
_cell.length_c   1.000
_cell.angle_alpha   90.00
_cell.angle_beta   90.00
_cell.angle_gamma   90.00
#
_symmetry.space_group_name_H-M   'P 1'
#
loop_
_entity.id
_entity.type
_entity.pdbx_description
1 polymer ?
#
loop_
_entity_poly.entity_id
_entity_poly.type
_entity_poly.pdbx_seq_one_letter_code
_entity_poly.pdbx_strand_id
1 'polypeptide(L)'
;MANTLIKNEFGFPVGFAPSNGTYMWRKAAGEQGKDKFPAIDAGVHAISALASDFLFCGPLTGTSRVFPAVAAASSMMAALAFNESAFLPTGNHPLNLLFPDVVKQFEKEKGEK
;
A
#
# COMPACT_ATOMS: atom_id res chain seq x y z
N MET A 1 8.55 1.39 -10.46
CA MET A 1 9.94 1.09 -10.88
C MET A 1 10.89 2.26 -10.63
N ALA A 2 10.61 3.49 -11.08
CA ALA A 2 11.50 4.64 -10.82
C ALA A 2 11.86 4.81 -9.34
N ASN A 3 10.86 4.74 -8.44
CA ASN A 3 11.07 4.80 -7.00
C ASN A 3 12.01 3.71 -6.47
N THR A 4 11.84 2.46 -6.92
CA THR A 4 12.75 1.36 -6.56
C THR A 4 14.18 1.64 -6.99
N LEU A 5 14.39 2.17 -8.20
CA LEU A 5 15.73 2.49 -8.71
C LEU A 5 16.38 3.61 -7.89
N ILE A 6 15.65 4.70 -7.61
CA ILE A 6 16.15 5.82 -6.80
C ILE A 6 16.50 5.35 -5.38
N LYS A 7 15.63 4.53 -4.78
CA LYS A 7 15.87 3.99 -3.44
C LYS A 7 17.08 3.07 -3.39
N ASN A 8 17.28 2.22 -4.41
CA ASN A 8 18.42 1.32 -4.46
C ASN A 8 19.74 2.04 -4.70
N GLU A 9 19.74 3.10 -5.52
CA GLU A 9 20.94 3.88 -5.83
C GLU A 9 21.33 4.81 -4.67
N PHE A 10 20.35 5.52 -4.10
CA PHE A 10 20.63 6.64 -3.18
C PHE A 10 20.14 6.42 -1.75
N GLY A 11 19.35 5.37 -1.48
CA GLY A 11 18.80 5.08 -0.15
C GLY A 11 17.72 6.05 0.34
N PHE A 12 17.28 7.01 -0.48
CA PHE A 12 16.30 8.01 -0.05
C PHE A 12 14.88 7.45 0.03
N PRO A 13 14.03 7.97 0.95
CA PRO A 13 12.60 7.74 0.90
C PRO A 13 12.02 8.22 -0.42
N VAL A 14 11.19 7.40 -1.04
CA VAL A 14 10.59 7.66 -2.34
C VAL A 14 9.07 7.69 -2.26
N GLY A 15 8.44 8.51 -3.08
CA GLY A 15 7.00 8.69 -3.01
C GLY A 15 6.34 8.84 -4.36
N PHE A 16 5.01 8.79 -4.36
CA PHE A 16 4.21 8.98 -5.57
C PHE A 16 2.90 9.72 -5.28
N ALA A 17 2.41 10.46 -6.27
CA ALA A 17 1.14 11.18 -6.22
C ALA A 17 0.14 10.58 -7.23
N PRO A 18 -0.36 9.36 -6.99
CA PRO A 18 -1.23 8.66 -7.94
C PRO A 18 -2.56 9.39 -8.18
N SER A 19 -3.02 10.18 -7.21
CA SER A 19 -4.25 10.95 -7.29
C SER A 19 -4.32 11.87 -8.51
N ASN A 20 -3.20 12.44 -8.98
CA ASN A 20 -3.19 13.24 -10.21
C ASN A 20 -3.68 12.42 -11.42
N GLY A 21 -3.18 11.19 -11.56
CA GLY A 21 -3.55 10.29 -12.65
C GLY A 21 -4.97 9.74 -12.51
N THR A 22 -5.37 9.33 -11.30
CA THR A 22 -6.71 8.74 -11.09
C THR A 22 -7.81 9.78 -11.30
N TYR A 23 -7.61 11.04 -10.93
CA TYR A 23 -8.58 12.11 -11.21
C TYR A 23 -8.63 12.48 -12.69
N MET A 24 -7.53 12.39 -13.43
CA MET A 24 -7.55 12.50 -14.90
C MET A 24 -8.37 11.36 -15.52
N TRP A 25 -8.18 10.13 -15.03
CA TRP A 25 -8.99 8.97 -15.45
C TRP A 25 -10.47 9.21 -15.14
N ARG A 26 -10.81 9.69 -13.94
CA ARG A 26 -12.19 10.02 -13.56
C ARG A 26 -12.82 11.01 -14.52
N LYS A 27 -12.08 12.06 -14.89
CA LYS A 27 -12.53 13.08 -15.84
C LYS A 27 -12.79 12.47 -17.22
N ALA A 28 -11.89 11.61 -17.71
CA ALA A 28 -12.02 10.93 -19.00
C ALA A 28 -13.18 9.91 -19.02
N ALA A 29 -13.45 9.26 -17.90
CA ALA A 29 -14.51 8.26 -17.77
C ALA A 29 -15.94 8.85 -17.80
N GLY A 30 -16.08 10.17 -17.62
CA GLY A 30 -17.38 10.85 -17.61
C GLY A 30 -18.32 10.34 -16.51
N GLU A 31 -19.63 10.62 -16.64
CA GLU A 31 -20.62 10.19 -15.63
C GLU A 31 -20.82 8.67 -15.58
N GLN A 32 -20.63 7.96 -16.71
CA GLN A 32 -20.82 6.51 -16.78
C GLN A 32 -19.75 5.68 -16.04
N GLY A 33 -18.59 6.27 -15.74
CA GLY A 33 -17.52 5.59 -15.00
C GLY A 33 -17.23 6.17 -13.62
N LYS A 34 -18.03 7.14 -13.17
CA LYS A 34 -17.82 7.86 -11.91
C LYS A 34 -18.06 6.98 -10.69
N ASP A 35 -18.98 6.04 -10.77
CA ASP A 35 -19.28 5.03 -9.76
C ASP A 35 -18.13 4.04 -9.55
N LYS A 36 -17.33 3.78 -10.61
CA LYS A 36 -16.15 2.91 -10.58
C LYS A 36 -14.91 3.60 -10.03
N PHE A 37 -14.90 4.93 -10.02
CA PHE A 37 -13.73 5.73 -9.59
C PHE A 37 -13.16 5.34 -8.22
N PRO A 38 -13.97 5.11 -7.17
CA PRO A 38 -13.42 4.71 -5.88
C PRO A 38 -12.56 3.45 -5.93
N ALA A 39 -12.96 2.45 -6.70
CA ALA A 39 -12.21 1.20 -6.84
C ALA A 39 -10.91 1.41 -7.63
N ILE A 40 -10.95 2.20 -8.70
CA ILE A 40 -9.75 2.55 -9.48
C ILE A 40 -8.76 3.35 -8.63
N ASP A 41 -9.24 4.36 -7.91
CA ASP A 41 -8.42 5.21 -7.06
C ASP A 41 -7.76 4.41 -5.93
N ALA A 42 -8.52 3.54 -5.26
CA ALA A 42 -8.01 2.63 -4.24
C ALA A 42 -6.96 1.65 -4.80
N GLY A 43 -7.26 1.00 -5.94
CA GLY A 43 -6.36 0.03 -6.55
C GLY A 43 -5.03 0.64 -7.00
N VAL A 44 -5.05 1.82 -7.60
CA VAL A 44 -3.82 2.53 -8.00
C VAL A 44 -3.00 2.91 -6.76
N HIS A 45 -3.61 3.39 -5.68
CA HIS A 45 -2.88 3.69 -4.44
C HIS A 45 -2.30 2.43 -3.79
N ALA A 46 -3.02 1.31 -3.76
CA ALA A 46 -2.52 0.04 -3.24
C ALA A 46 -1.28 -0.44 -4.00
N ILE A 47 -1.32 -0.44 -5.33
CA ILE A 47 -0.15 -0.82 -6.16
C ILE A 47 1.00 0.17 -5.95
N SER A 48 0.70 1.47 -5.85
CA SER A 48 1.71 2.51 -5.63
C SER A 48 2.46 2.34 -4.31
N ALA A 49 1.76 1.88 -3.27
CA ALA A 49 2.36 1.59 -1.97
C ALA A 49 3.40 0.47 -2.03
N LEU A 50 3.32 -0.43 -3.03
CA LEU A 50 4.29 -1.53 -3.17
C LEU A 50 5.68 -1.07 -3.61
N ALA A 51 5.80 0.15 -4.16
CA ALA A 51 7.05 0.68 -4.66
C ALA A 51 7.39 2.06 -4.06
N SER A 52 6.72 2.48 -2.99
CA SER A 52 6.87 3.82 -2.41
C SER A 52 6.83 3.77 -0.88
N ASP A 53 7.59 4.66 -0.25
CA ASP A 53 7.59 4.86 1.21
C ASP A 53 6.47 5.79 1.67
N PHE A 54 6.02 6.71 0.80
CA PHE A 54 4.92 7.62 1.10
C PHE A 54 4.08 7.92 -0.15
N LEU A 55 2.82 8.28 0.06
CA LEU A 55 1.88 8.61 -1.02
C LEU A 55 1.15 9.92 -0.76
N PHE A 56 0.97 10.72 -1.81
CA PHE A 56 0.05 11.85 -1.78
C PHE A 56 -1.37 11.37 -2.13
N CYS A 57 -2.21 11.22 -1.10
CA CYS A 57 -3.56 10.67 -1.20
C CYS A 57 -4.58 11.57 -1.95
N GLY A 58 -4.21 12.80 -2.30
CA GLY A 58 -5.11 13.75 -2.94
C GLY A 58 -6.16 14.32 -1.97
N PRO A 59 -7.38 14.63 -2.45
CA PRO A 59 -8.43 15.20 -1.60
C PRO A 59 -8.79 14.30 -0.41
N LEU A 60 -8.95 14.90 0.77
CA LEU A 60 -9.24 14.19 2.02
C LEU A 60 -10.53 13.35 1.97
N THR A 61 -11.47 13.71 1.09
CA THR A 61 -12.70 12.95 0.83
C THR A 61 -12.43 11.56 0.23
N GLY A 62 -11.21 11.28 -0.22
CA GLY A 62 -10.77 9.97 -0.70
C GLY A 62 -10.08 9.08 0.33
N THR A 63 -9.82 9.59 1.53
CA THR A 63 -9.07 8.83 2.55
C THR A 63 -9.76 7.52 2.94
N SER A 64 -11.10 7.51 3.01
CA SER A 64 -11.90 6.32 3.36
C SER A 64 -11.73 5.14 2.41
N ARG A 65 -11.29 5.36 1.16
CA ARG A 65 -10.96 4.30 0.19
C ARG A 65 -9.46 4.09 0.03
N VAL A 66 -8.66 5.16 0.12
CA VAL A 66 -7.20 5.10 -0.08
C VAL A 66 -6.50 4.43 1.10
N PHE A 67 -6.82 4.82 2.33
CA PHE A 67 -6.12 4.34 3.52
C PHE A 67 -6.28 2.82 3.72
N PRO A 68 -7.49 2.22 3.66
CA PRO A 68 -7.62 0.78 3.78
C PRO A 68 -6.93 0.04 2.63
N ALA A 69 -6.93 0.59 1.41
CA ALA A 69 -6.25 -0.02 0.26
C ALA A 69 -4.72 -0.05 0.44
N VAL A 70 -4.13 1.04 0.92
CA VAL A 70 -2.70 1.11 1.27
C VAL A 70 -2.38 0.18 2.44
N ALA A 71 -3.21 0.18 3.49
CA ALA A 71 -3.03 -0.69 4.65
C ALA A 71 -3.06 -2.19 4.28
N ALA A 72 -3.96 -2.59 3.37
CA ALA A 72 -4.01 -3.95 2.83
C ALA A 72 -2.74 -4.29 2.04
N ALA A 73 -2.29 -3.40 1.15
CA ALA A 73 -1.06 -3.59 0.38
C ALA A 73 0.19 -3.70 1.26
N SER A 74 0.33 -2.84 2.27
CA SER A 74 1.43 -2.91 3.24
C SER A 74 1.39 -4.19 4.07
N SER A 75 0.20 -4.66 4.45
CA SER A 75 0.04 -5.94 5.16
C SER A 75 0.47 -7.12 4.31
N MET A 76 0.06 -7.15 3.03
CA MET A 76 0.49 -8.15 2.06
C MET A 76 2.00 -8.15 1.86
N MET A 77 2.62 -6.98 1.73
CA MET A 77 4.08 -6.86 1.59
C MET A 77 4.81 -7.40 2.83
N ALA A 78 4.32 -7.11 4.03
CA ALA A 78 4.92 -7.62 5.26
C ALA A 78 4.83 -9.16 5.36
N ALA A 79 3.71 -9.75 4.93
CA ALA A 79 3.57 -11.20 4.87
C ALA A 79 4.54 -11.85 3.86
N LEU A 80 4.76 -11.21 2.70
CA LEU A 80 5.75 -11.67 1.72
C LEU A 80 7.18 -11.54 2.26
N ALA A 81 7.51 -10.42 2.90
CA ALA A 81 8.80 -10.20 3.54
C ALA A 81 9.08 -11.23 4.64
N PHE A 82 8.07 -11.62 5.41
CA PHE A 82 8.18 -12.70 6.39
C PHE A 82 8.55 -14.03 5.72
N ASN A 83 7.87 -14.40 4.64
CA ASN A 83 8.18 -15.64 3.92
C ASN A 83 9.62 -15.67 3.38
N GLU A 84 10.14 -14.54 2.93
CA GLU A 84 11.49 -14.43 2.35
C GLU A 84 12.61 -14.33 3.40
N SER A 85 12.34 -13.70 4.55
CA SER A 85 13.40 -13.29 5.49
C SER A 85 13.09 -13.48 6.97
N ALA A 86 11.93 -14.02 7.32
CA ALA A 86 11.38 -14.08 8.68
C ALA A 86 11.29 -12.70 9.37
N PHE A 87 11.29 -11.62 8.58
CA PHE A 87 11.07 -10.26 9.08
C PHE A 87 9.60 -10.08 9.48
N LEU A 88 9.37 -9.51 10.66
CA LEU A 88 8.04 -9.08 11.12
C LEU A 88 8.09 -7.62 11.54
N PRO A 89 7.15 -6.78 11.07
CA PRO A 89 7.08 -5.38 11.47
C PRO A 89 6.56 -5.25 12.91
N THR A 90 7.06 -4.28 13.65
CA THR A 90 6.67 -4.01 15.04
C THR A 90 5.71 -2.81 15.17
N GLY A 91 5.11 -2.64 16.35
CA GLY A 91 4.26 -1.49 16.66
C GLY A 91 2.96 -1.45 15.86
N ASN A 92 2.55 -0.25 15.45
CA ASN A 92 1.25 0.02 14.80
C ASN A 92 1.25 -0.24 13.28
N HIS A 93 2.07 -1.18 12.80
CA HIS A 93 2.07 -1.56 11.40
C HIS A 93 0.68 -2.11 10.98
N PRO A 94 0.18 -1.82 9.76
CA PRO A 94 -1.13 -2.30 9.30
C PRO A 94 -1.38 -3.80 9.51
N LEU A 95 -0.36 -4.64 9.27
CA LEU A 95 -0.44 -6.08 9.53
C LEU A 95 -0.84 -6.40 10.98
N ASN A 96 -0.24 -5.70 11.95
CA ASN A 96 -0.44 -5.94 13.38
C ASN A 96 -1.82 -5.48 13.85
N LEU A 97 -2.35 -4.42 13.23
CA LEU A 97 -3.65 -3.86 13.58
C LEU A 97 -4.81 -4.58 12.91
N LEU A 98 -4.64 -4.98 11.65
CA LEU A 98 -5.72 -5.58 10.84
C LEU A 98 -5.75 -7.11 10.92
N PHE A 99 -4.61 -7.76 11.13
CA PHE A 99 -4.47 -9.23 11.08
C PHE A 99 -3.64 -9.78 12.26
N PRO A 100 -4.01 -9.48 13.53
CA PRO A 100 -3.21 -9.85 14.69
C PRO A 100 -3.01 -11.37 14.85
N ASP A 101 -3.99 -12.19 14.45
CA ASP A 101 -3.86 -13.65 14.56
C ASP A 101 -2.88 -14.24 13.53
N VAL A 102 -2.75 -13.60 12.36
CA VAL A 102 -1.73 -13.95 11.36
C VAL A 102 -0.33 -13.66 11.91
N VAL A 103 -0.16 -12.54 12.63
CA VAL A 103 1.12 -12.19 13.27
C VAL A 103 1.51 -13.23 14.31
N LYS A 104 0.58 -13.66 15.18
CA LYS A 104 0.84 -14.73 16.16
C LYS A 104 1.25 -16.05 15.48
N GLN A 105 0.64 -16.37 14.35
CA GLN A 105 1.02 -17.55 13.57
C GLN A 105 2.46 -17.43 13.07
N PHE A 106 2.83 -16.30 12.48
CA PHE A 106 4.19 -16.06 12.00
C PHE A 106 5.23 -16.06 13.14
N GLU A 107 4.90 -15.53 14.31
CA GLU A 107 5.77 -15.60 15.50
C GLU A 107 6.04 -17.04 15.93
N LYS A 108 5.02 -17.90 15.90
CA LYS A 108 5.16 -19.33 16.20
C LYS A 108 6.05 -20.02 15.16
N GLU A 109 5.78 -19.83 13.88
CA GLU A 109 6.56 -20.43 12.78
C GLU A 109 8.02 -19.98 12.79
N LYS A 110 8.29 -18.74 13.19
CA LYS A 110 9.66 -18.20 13.31
C LYS A 110 10.45 -18.86 14.44
N GLY A 111 9.80 -19.24 15.54
CA GLY A 111 10.44 -19.94 16.66
C GLY A 111 10.70 -21.43 16.40
N GLU A 112 10.07 -22.00 15.38
CA GLU A 112 10.26 -23.40 14.95
C GLU A 112 11.40 -23.58 13.93
N LYS A 113 11.93 -22.49 13.37
CA LYS A 113 13.07 -22.48 12.43
C LYS A 113 14.39 -22.16 13.13
#